data_AF-A0AAV9PHK5-F1
#
_entry.id   AF-A0AAV9PHK5-F1
#
_cell.length_a   1.000
_cell.length_b   1.000
_cell.length_c   1.000
_cell.angle_alpha   90.00
_cell.angle_beta   90.00
_cell.angle_gamma   90.00
#
_symmetry.space_group_name_H-M   'P 1'
#
loop_
_entity.id
_entity.type
_entity.pdbx_description
1 polymer ?
#
loop_
_entity_poly.entity_id
_entity_poly.type
_entity_poly.pdbx_seq_one_letter_code
_entity_poly.pdbx_strand_id
1 'polypeptide(L)'
;MHLFDLPYDVRHQIWTHVLPPGQIYIQATARGLRSITPEEKIPVELLRVCEALNAEVGAHLYGKLLNIVGRKQDCLVAYKAILETTRKYAREEVNVDAFSNGSHSATMCISIHAGQANRAYLQRRERGEPKAIEDLEEELRGSSKVTGGLSHSSETLETSQAPIESPAELVRRRSSRNSVRQE
;
A
#
# COMPACT_ATOMS: atom_id res chain seq x y z
N MET A 1 17.17 -33.46 -2.14
CA MET A 1 15.99 -33.16 -2.98
C MET A 1 15.95 -31.64 -3.14
N HIS A 2 16.17 -31.12 -4.35
CA HIS A 2 16.10 -29.69 -4.59
C HIS A 2 14.67 -29.28 -4.93
N LEU A 3 14.30 -28.06 -4.53
CA LEU A 3 12.98 -27.48 -4.79
C LEU A 3 12.60 -27.47 -6.28
N PHE A 4 13.58 -27.32 -7.17
CA PHE A 4 13.36 -27.33 -8.63
C PHE A 4 13.13 -28.72 -9.22
N ASP A 5 13.45 -29.78 -8.49
CA ASP A 5 13.19 -31.16 -8.92
C ASP A 5 11.70 -31.53 -8.76
N LEU A 6 10.94 -30.74 -8.00
CA LEU A 6 9.51 -30.94 -7.80
C LEU A 6 8.71 -30.53 -9.05
N PRO A 7 7.59 -31.19 -9.38
CA PRO A 7 6.68 -30.74 -10.43
C PRO A 7 6.18 -29.30 -10.20
N TYR A 8 5.89 -28.57 -11.29
CA TYR A 8 5.43 -27.17 -11.22
C TYR A 8 4.22 -27.01 -10.30
N ASP A 9 3.24 -27.92 -10.35
CA ASP A 9 2.04 -27.83 -9.53
C ASP A 9 2.35 -27.87 -8.03
N VAL A 10 3.36 -28.67 -7.64
CA VAL A 10 3.82 -28.75 -6.25
C VAL A 10 4.52 -27.44 -5.86
N ARG A 11 5.40 -26.90 -6.72
CA ARG A 11 6.06 -25.61 -6.47
C ARG A 11 5.04 -24.46 -6.37
N HIS A 12 4.04 -24.46 -7.25
CA HIS A 12 2.94 -23.51 -7.24
C HIS A 12 2.16 -23.55 -5.91
N GLN A 13 1.85 -24.74 -5.41
CA GLN A 13 1.19 -24.90 -4.10
C GLN A 13 2.08 -24.37 -2.98
N ILE A 14 3.39 -24.67 -3.00
CA ILE A 14 4.35 -24.12 -2.03
C ILE A 14 4.30 -22.58 -2.05
N TRP A 15 4.34 -21.94 -3.23
CA TRP A 15 4.25 -20.48 -3.34
C TRP A 15 2.93 -19.90 -2.88
N THR A 16 1.84 -20.60 -3.14
CA THR A 16 0.50 -20.20 -2.68
C THR A 16 0.39 -20.22 -1.16
N HIS A 17 1.07 -21.17 -0.50
CA HIS A 17 1.04 -21.32 0.96
C HIS A 17 2.10 -20.49 1.71
N VAL A 18 3.25 -20.23 1.09
CA VAL A 18 4.35 -19.48 1.72
C VAL A 18 4.19 -17.97 1.56
N LEU A 19 3.49 -17.52 0.51
CA LEU A 19 3.25 -16.10 0.27
C LEU A 19 1.86 -15.70 0.77
N PRO A 20 1.71 -14.51 1.38
CA PRO A 20 0.45 -14.09 2.00
C PRO A 20 -0.72 -14.09 1.03
N PRO A 21 -1.88 -14.67 1.38
CA PRO A 21 -3.04 -14.63 0.51
C PRO A 21 -3.54 -13.19 0.33
N GLY A 22 -4.08 -12.89 -0.84
CA GLY A 22 -4.76 -11.62 -1.10
C GLY A 22 -3.83 -10.42 -1.31
N GLN A 23 -4.19 -9.29 -0.69
CA GLN A 23 -3.57 -7.98 -0.93
C GLN A 23 -2.38 -7.75 -0.01
N ILE A 24 -1.33 -7.15 -0.57
CA ILE A 24 -0.13 -6.78 0.19
C ILE A 24 -0.19 -5.29 0.50
N TYR A 25 0.01 -4.93 1.77
CA TYR A 25 0.07 -3.53 2.19
C TYR A 25 1.49 -3.14 2.58
N ILE A 26 1.98 -2.07 1.97
CA ILE A 26 3.34 -1.54 2.15
C ILE A 26 3.21 -0.11 2.64
N GLN A 27 3.70 0.17 3.84
CA GLN A 27 3.83 1.52 4.34
C GLN A 27 5.11 2.17 3.78
N ALA A 28 4.94 3.28 3.06
CA ALA A 28 6.03 4.13 2.63
C ALA A 28 6.27 5.24 3.65
N THR A 29 7.54 5.39 4.07
CA THR A 29 7.99 6.43 4.99
C THR A 29 9.29 7.02 4.48
N ALA A 30 9.68 8.21 4.97
CA ALA A 30 10.99 8.78 4.73
C ALA A 30 12.18 7.86 5.13
N ARG A 31 11.95 6.86 6.00
CA ARG A 31 12.96 5.89 6.43
C ARG A 31 13.00 4.61 5.59
N GLY A 32 12.09 4.47 4.62
CA GLY A 32 11.98 3.30 3.75
C GLY A 32 10.61 2.65 3.79
N LEU A 33 10.57 1.40 3.30
CA LEU A 33 9.37 0.59 3.13
C LEU A 33 9.21 -0.41 4.26
N ARG A 34 7.97 -0.57 4.73
CA ARG A 34 7.61 -1.56 5.74
C ARG A 34 6.34 -2.28 5.33
N SER A 35 6.33 -3.61 5.31
CA SER A 35 5.08 -4.36 5.16
C SER A 35 4.21 -4.17 6.41
N ILE A 36 2.94 -3.85 6.19
CA ILE A 36 1.90 -3.70 7.22
C ILE A 36 0.70 -4.61 6.92
N THR A 37 0.90 -5.64 6.10
CA THR A 37 -0.13 -6.62 5.77
C THR A 37 -0.67 -7.22 7.08
N PRO A 38 -2.00 -7.21 7.33
CA PRO A 38 -2.58 -7.49 8.65
C PRO A 38 -2.26 -8.87 9.24
N GLU A 39 -1.88 -9.84 8.41
CA GLU A 39 -1.81 -11.25 8.81
C GLU A 39 -0.41 -11.89 8.68
N GLU A 40 0.52 -11.35 7.89
CA GLU A 40 1.84 -12.00 7.71
C GLU A 40 2.97 -11.01 7.40
N LYS A 41 4.16 -11.30 7.94
CA LYS A 41 5.41 -10.66 7.53
C LYS A 41 5.85 -11.30 6.21
N ILE A 42 5.90 -10.52 5.13
CA ILE A 42 6.56 -10.96 3.89
C ILE A 42 8.04 -11.13 4.20
N PRO A 43 8.62 -12.35 4.15
CA PRO A 43 10.04 -12.52 4.29
C PRO A 43 10.67 -12.04 2.98
N VAL A 44 11.12 -10.78 2.96
CA VAL A 44 11.82 -10.19 1.80
C VAL A 44 13.09 -11.00 1.47
N GLU A 45 13.59 -11.76 2.46
CA GLU A 45 14.71 -12.68 2.36
C GLU A 45 14.48 -13.82 1.34
N LEU A 46 13.22 -14.22 1.07
CA LEU A 46 12.90 -15.25 0.06
C LEU A 46 13.31 -14.85 -1.36
N LEU A 47 13.42 -13.55 -1.66
CA LEU A 47 13.74 -13.04 -3.00
C LEU A 47 15.23 -13.12 -3.36
N ARG A 48 16.10 -13.54 -2.43
CA ARG A 48 17.57 -13.47 -2.58
C ARG A 48 18.23 -14.79 -2.99
N VAL A 49 17.47 -15.88 -3.22
CA VAL A 49 18.04 -17.24 -3.16
C VAL A 49 18.50 -17.81 -4.52
N CYS A 50 17.90 -17.46 -5.67
CA CYS A 50 18.47 -17.65 -7.03
C CYS A 50 17.56 -17.02 -8.09
N GLU A 51 18.07 -16.77 -9.31
CA GLU A 51 17.32 -16.05 -10.38
C GLU A 51 16.05 -16.78 -10.85
N ALA A 52 16.11 -18.11 -11.04
CA ALA A 52 14.94 -18.90 -11.42
C ALA A 52 13.86 -18.91 -10.33
N LEU A 53 14.28 -18.97 -9.05
CA LEU A 53 13.36 -18.87 -7.93
C LEU A 53 12.75 -17.48 -7.86
N ASN A 54 13.58 -16.46 -8.11
CA ASN A 54 13.17 -15.07 -8.16
C ASN A 54 12.12 -14.83 -9.26
N ALA A 55 12.25 -15.49 -10.41
CA ALA A 55 11.27 -15.41 -11.49
C ALA A 55 9.93 -16.07 -11.13
N GLU A 56 9.93 -17.31 -10.62
CA GLU A 56 8.69 -18.02 -10.25
C GLU A 56 8.00 -17.38 -9.03
N VAL A 57 8.75 -17.15 -7.95
CA VAL A 57 8.25 -16.49 -6.73
C VAL A 57 7.87 -15.05 -7.02
N GLY A 58 8.65 -14.35 -7.84
CA GLY A 58 8.37 -12.99 -8.28
C GLY A 58 7.05 -12.92 -9.03
N ALA A 59 6.79 -13.83 -9.98
CA ALA A 59 5.51 -13.86 -10.68
C ALA A 59 4.33 -14.06 -9.72
N HIS A 60 4.49 -14.89 -8.69
CA HIS A 60 3.46 -15.07 -7.66
C HIS A 60 3.30 -13.88 -6.73
N LEU A 61 4.39 -13.23 -6.33
CA LEU A 61 4.36 -12.10 -5.41
C LEU A 61 3.84 -10.84 -6.09
N TYR A 62 4.41 -10.51 -7.26
CA TYR A 62 4.10 -9.30 -8.02
C TYR A 62 2.84 -9.44 -8.89
N GLY A 63 2.27 -10.63 -9.02
CA GLY A 63 0.91 -10.82 -9.53
C GLY A 63 -0.19 -10.40 -8.56
N LYS A 64 0.13 -10.15 -7.29
CA LYS A 64 -0.83 -9.73 -6.26
C LYS A 64 -1.11 -8.23 -6.34
N LEU A 65 -2.24 -7.81 -5.76
CA LEU A 65 -2.54 -6.40 -5.57
C LEU A 65 -1.64 -5.82 -4.46
N LEU A 66 -0.76 -4.90 -4.85
CA LEU A 66 0.17 -4.20 -3.96
C LEU A 66 -0.40 -2.81 -3.63
N ASN A 67 -0.66 -2.54 -2.36
CA ASN A 67 -1.13 -1.25 -1.87
C ASN A 67 0.01 -0.54 -1.13
N ILE A 68 0.52 0.54 -1.72
CA ILE A 68 1.52 1.41 -1.08
C ILE A 68 0.76 2.52 -0.37
N VAL A 69 0.92 2.66 0.93
CA VAL A 69 0.22 3.67 1.76
C VAL A 69 1.22 4.51 2.53
N GLY A 70 0.95 5.80 2.68
CA GLY A 70 1.91 6.69 3.33
C GLY A 70 1.65 8.14 3.00
N ARG A 71 2.66 8.98 3.21
CA ARG A 71 2.62 10.39 2.77
C ARG A 71 2.71 10.44 1.24
N LYS A 72 2.05 11.43 0.61
CA LYS A 72 2.05 11.61 -0.85
C LYS A 72 3.46 11.53 -1.45
N GLN A 73 4.40 12.29 -0.88
CA GLN A 73 5.80 12.29 -1.31
C GLN A 73 6.46 10.90 -1.20
N ASP A 74 6.30 10.24 -0.05
CA ASP A 74 6.94 8.94 0.20
C ASP A 74 6.38 7.86 -0.73
N CYS A 75 5.06 7.86 -0.97
CA CYS A 75 4.40 6.96 -1.92
C CYS A 75 4.89 7.16 -3.35
N LEU A 76 5.01 8.42 -3.80
CA LEU A 76 5.47 8.75 -5.16
C LEU A 76 6.95 8.39 -5.41
N VAL A 77 7.78 8.39 -4.37
CA VAL A 77 9.15 7.88 -4.47
C VAL A 77 9.15 6.35 -4.51
N ALA A 78 8.39 5.72 -3.61
CA ALA A 78 8.34 4.27 -3.47
C ALA A 78 7.77 3.52 -4.67
N TYR A 79 6.70 4.05 -5.28
CA TYR A 79 5.95 3.28 -6.27
C TYR A 79 6.73 3.02 -7.56
N LYS A 80 7.66 3.90 -7.95
CA LYS A 80 8.42 3.75 -9.20
C LYS A 80 9.26 2.47 -9.19
N ALA A 81 10.01 2.25 -8.12
CA ALA A 81 10.82 1.04 -7.95
C ALA A 81 9.98 -0.24 -7.85
N ILE A 82 8.85 -0.16 -7.13
CA ILE A 82 7.92 -1.30 -7.02
C ILE A 82 7.29 -1.60 -8.38
N LEU A 83 6.87 -0.57 -9.14
CA LEU A 83 6.27 -0.70 -10.46
C LEU A 83 7.23 -1.35 -11.47
N GLU A 84 8.49 -0.92 -11.49
CA GLU A 84 9.51 -1.54 -12.34
C GLU A 84 9.71 -3.01 -12.01
N THR A 85 9.77 -3.33 -10.72
CA THR A 85 9.92 -4.71 -10.27
C THR A 85 8.67 -5.54 -10.61
N THR A 86 7.49 -4.97 -10.44
CA THR A 86 6.22 -5.62 -10.83
C THR A 86 6.19 -5.89 -12.32
N ARG A 87 6.56 -4.90 -13.17
CA ARG A 87 6.63 -5.09 -14.63
C ARG A 87 7.63 -6.16 -15.05
N LYS A 88 8.73 -6.31 -14.31
CA LYS A 88 9.74 -7.34 -14.59
C LYS A 88 9.21 -8.76 -14.37
N TYR A 89 8.38 -8.98 -13.35
CA TYR A 89 7.98 -10.33 -12.93
C TYR A 89 6.51 -10.67 -13.21
N ALA A 90 5.64 -9.67 -13.38
CA ALA A 90 4.25 -9.89 -13.75
C ALA A 90 4.16 -10.51 -15.14
N ARG A 91 3.26 -11.48 -15.29
CA ARG A 91 2.96 -12.14 -16.57
C ARG A 91 1.91 -11.40 -17.40
N GLU A 92 1.31 -10.37 -16.83
CA GLU A 92 0.20 -9.61 -17.41
C GLU A 92 0.50 -8.11 -17.38
N GLU A 93 -0.32 -7.34 -18.09
CA GLU A 93 -0.24 -5.88 -18.08
C GLU A 93 -0.40 -5.31 -16.67
N VAL A 94 0.53 -4.42 -16.29
CA VAL A 94 0.59 -3.82 -14.96
C VAL A 94 -0.10 -2.46 -14.97
N ASN A 95 -1.10 -2.33 -14.11
CA ASN A 95 -1.90 -1.12 -13.92
C ASN A 95 -1.55 -0.46 -12.59
N VAL A 96 -1.78 0.86 -12.54
CA VAL A 96 -1.54 1.70 -11.36
C VAL A 96 -2.76 2.58 -11.12
N ASP A 97 -3.30 2.52 -9.91
CA ASP A 97 -4.42 3.36 -9.48
C ASP A 97 -4.02 4.13 -8.21
N ALA A 98 -4.17 5.45 -8.22
CA ALA A 98 -3.86 6.29 -7.07
C ALA A 98 -5.15 6.78 -6.39
N PHE A 99 -5.14 6.79 -5.07
CA PHE A 99 -6.26 7.20 -4.23
C PHE A 99 -5.78 8.19 -3.18
N SER A 100 -6.32 9.41 -3.17
CA SER A 100 -6.06 10.42 -2.15
C SER A 100 -7.14 10.37 -1.06
N ASN A 101 -6.78 10.69 0.18
CA ASN A 101 -7.78 10.86 1.25
C ASN A 101 -8.38 12.30 1.25
N GLY A 102 -8.54 12.92 0.08
CA GLY A 102 -8.97 14.31 -0.11
C GLY A 102 -7.82 15.30 -0.40
N SER A 103 -8.18 16.53 -0.74
CA SER A 103 -7.26 17.59 -1.22
C SER A 103 -6.25 18.03 -0.16
N HIS A 104 -6.67 18.13 1.10
CA HIS A 104 -5.83 18.55 2.23
C HIS A 104 -5.11 17.40 2.93
N SER A 105 -5.35 16.15 2.52
CA SER A 105 -4.67 15.03 3.15
C SER A 105 -3.22 14.94 2.67
N ALA A 106 -2.30 14.84 3.63
CA ALA A 106 -0.91 14.51 3.34
C ALA A 106 -0.71 13.03 2.98
N THR A 107 -1.75 12.19 3.13
CA THR A 107 -1.67 10.74 2.93
C THR A 107 -2.43 10.26 1.71
N MET A 108 -1.92 9.20 1.10
CA MET A 108 -2.52 8.58 -0.08
C MET A 108 -2.22 7.07 -0.13
N CYS A 109 -2.86 6.40 -1.09
CA CYS A 109 -2.61 5.02 -1.44
C CYS A 109 -2.32 4.92 -2.95
N ILE A 110 -1.29 4.17 -3.34
CA ILE A 110 -1.04 3.76 -4.73
C ILE A 110 -1.20 2.25 -4.79
N SER A 111 -2.14 1.80 -5.60
CA SER A 111 -2.40 0.41 -5.89
C SER A 111 -1.69 0.02 -7.18
N ILE A 112 -0.93 -1.07 -7.16
CA ILE A 112 -0.28 -1.66 -8.34
C ILE A 112 -0.81 -3.08 -8.49
N HIS A 113 -1.28 -3.45 -9.67
CA HIS A 113 -1.73 -4.80 -9.95
C HIS A 113 -1.45 -5.24 -11.38
N ALA A 114 -1.22 -6.54 -11.55
CA ALA A 114 -1.20 -7.17 -12.87
C ALA A 114 -2.60 -7.69 -13.21
N GLY A 115 -3.01 -7.54 -14.47
CA GLY A 115 -4.25 -8.12 -14.98
C GLY A 115 -5.53 -7.42 -14.54
N GLN A 116 -6.66 -7.88 -15.10
CA GLN A 116 -7.99 -7.28 -14.86
C GLN A 116 -8.70 -7.82 -13.60
N ALA A 117 -8.30 -8.99 -13.08
CA ALA A 117 -8.98 -9.63 -11.94
C ALA A 117 -8.98 -8.74 -10.68
N ASN A 118 -7.89 -8.02 -10.46
CA ASN A 118 -7.73 -7.13 -9.31
C ASN A 118 -8.44 -5.77 -9.48
N ARG A 119 -8.82 -5.41 -10.72
CA ARG A 119 -9.51 -4.14 -11.02
C ARG A 119 -10.90 -4.08 -10.37
N ALA A 120 -11.61 -5.21 -10.35
CA ALA A 120 -12.93 -5.30 -9.70
C ALA A 120 -12.85 -5.04 -8.18
N TYR A 121 -11.74 -5.41 -7.53
CA TYR A 121 -11.51 -5.11 -6.10
C TYR A 121 -11.29 -3.61 -5.87
N LEU A 122 -10.57 -2.94 -6.76
CA LEU A 122 -10.31 -1.50 -6.67
C LEU A 122 -11.57 -0.68 -7.00
N GLN A 123 -12.37 -1.10 -7.97
CA GLN A 123 -13.63 -0.43 -8.30
C GLN A 123 -14.68 -0.51 -7.17
N ARG A 124 -14.61 -1.55 -6.33
CA ARG A 124 -15.47 -1.69 -5.13
C ARG A 124 -14.96 -0.90 -3.93
N ARG A 125 -13.82 -0.22 -4.05
CA ARG A 125 -13.22 0.52 -2.94
C ARG A 125 -14.04 1.79 -2.67
N GLU A 126 -14.74 1.79 -1.53
CA GLU A 126 -15.53 2.95 -1.08
C GLU A 126 -14.68 4.09 -0.48
N ARG A 127 -13.35 3.89 -0.35
CA ARG A 127 -12.45 4.79 0.38
C ARG A 127 -11.37 5.39 -0.51
N GLY A 128 -11.28 6.72 -0.46
CA GLY A 128 -10.30 7.53 -1.17
C GLY A 128 -10.84 8.03 -2.51
N GLU A 129 -10.43 9.23 -2.90
CA GLU A 129 -10.76 9.84 -4.17
C GLU A 129 -9.75 9.37 -5.22
N PRO A 130 -10.19 8.75 -6.34
CA PRO A 130 -9.30 8.35 -7.41
C PRO A 130 -8.65 9.60 -8.02
N LYS A 131 -7.34 9.53 -8.24
CA LYS A 131 -6.57 10.65 -8.75
C LYS A 131 -5.49 10.20 -9.70
N ALA A 132 -5.19 11.02 -10.72
CA ALA A 132 -4.06 10.76 -11.59
C ALA A 132 -2.75 10.98 -10.82
N ILE A 133 -1.71 10.21 -11.17
CA ILE A 133 -0.39 10.33 -10.54
C ILE A 133 0.21 11.70 -10.87
N GLU A 134 -0.03 12.20 -12.08
CA GLU A 134 0.42 13.50 -12.58
C GLU A 134 -0.13 14.64 -11.71
N ASP A 135 -1.43 14.64 -11.41
CA ASP A 135 -2.06 15.64 -10.54
C ASP A 135 -1.43 15.65 -9.14
N LEU A 136 -1.06 14.48 -8.62
CA LEU A 136 -0.42 14.33 -7.31
C LEU A 136 1.02 14.84 -7.30
N GLU A 137 1.77 14.61 -8.37
CA GLU A 137 3.10 15.18 -8.55
C GLU A 137 3.04 16.72 -8.63
N GLU A 138 2.04 17.27 -9.32
CA GLU A 138 1.83 18.72 -9.43
C GLU A 138 1.47 19.37 -8.09
N GLU A 139 0.58 18.75 -7.30
CA GLU A 139 0.22 19.24 -5.96
C GLU A 139 1.43 19.39 -5.04
N LEU A 140 2.37 18.45 -5.08
CA LEU A 140 3.58 18.49 -4.26
C LEU A 140 4.58 19.55 -4.74
N ARG A 141 4.69 19.74 -6.06
CA ARG A 141 5.51 20.82 -6.64
C ARG A 141 4.96 22.19 -6.27
N GLY A 142 3.63 22.35 -6.27
CA GLY A 142 2.95 23.60 -5.87
C GLY A 142 3.12 23.90 -4.38
N SER A 143 2.97 22.89 -3.52
CA SER A 143 3.08 23.03 -2.07
C SER A 143 4.51 23.38 -1.60
N SER A 144 5.54 22.95 -2.33
CA SER A 144 6.94 23.28 -2.04
C SER A 144 7.30 24.74 -2.36
N LYS A 145 6.53 25.43 -3.20
CA LYS A 145 6.76 26.85 -3.52
C LYS A 145 6.18 27.80 -2.46
N VAL A 146 5.16 27.39 -1.72
CA VAL A 146 4.48 28.24 -0.73
C VAL A 146 5.25 28.33 0.60
N THR A 147 6.12 27.38 0.90
CA THR A 147 6.92 27.34 2.15
C THR A 147 8.27 28.06 2.06
N GLY A 148 8.65 28.57 0.88
CA GLY A 148 9.92 29.28 0.66
C GLY A 148 9.89 30.79 0.86
N GLY A 149 8.74 31.38 1.22
CA GLY A 149 8.60 32.82 1.39
C GLY A 149 7.64 33.14 2.52
N LEU A 150 8.17 33.27 3.74
CA LEU A 150 7.73 34.15 4.82
C LEU A 150 8.51 33.81 6.09
N SER A 151 9.65 34.47 6.27
CA SER A 151 10.31 34.62 7.58
C SER A 151 9.65 35.78 8.34
N HIS A 152 9.42 35.55 9.64
CA HIS A 152 8.96 36.45 10.70
C HIS A 152 7.46 36.81 10.76
N SER A 153 6.76 36.14 11.67
CA SER A 153 6.34 36.77 12.94
C SER A 153 5.86 35.72 13.94
N SER A 154 6.39 35.80 15.17
CA SER A 154 5.95 35.04 16.33
C SER A 154 4.48 35.31 16.63
N GLU A 155 3.70 34.27 16.88
CA GLU A 155 2.58 34.32 17.82
C GLU A 155 2.29 32.91 18.35
N THR A 156 2.31 32.82 19.68
CA THR A 156 1.96 31.66 20.50
C THR A 156 0.47 31.36 20.41
N LEU A 157 0.08 30.09 20.29
CA LEU A 157 -1.22 29.61 20.78
C LEU A 157 -1.19 28.13 21.13
N GLU A 158 -1.88 27.88 22.25
CA GLU A 158 -1.92 26.71 23.10
C GLU A 158 -2.57 25.47 22.46
N THR A 159 -2.02 24.32 22.85
CA THR A 159 -2.71 23.10 23.30
C THR A 159 -4.01 22.67 22.62
N SER A 160 -3.95 21.56 21.86
CA SER A 160 -4.94 20.48 21.97
C SER A 160 -4.36 19.18 21.44
N GLN A 161 -3.78 18.38 22.34
CA GLN A 161 -3.54 16.96 22.09
C GLN A 161 -4.89 16.26 22.13
N ALA A 162 -5.48 15.96 20.96
CA ALA A 162 -6.51 14.94 20.89
C ALA A 162 -5.83 13.57 21.12
N PRO A 163 -6.29 12.74 22.07
CA PRO A 163 -5.73 11.41 22.27
C PRO A 163 -6.05 10.55 21.04
N ILE A 164 -5.03 9.87 20.53
CA ILE A 164 -5.18 8.84 19.50
C ILE A 164 -5.88 7.66 20.19
N GLU A 165 -7.20 7.57 20.06
CA GLU A 165 -7.98 6.44 20.60
C GLU A 165 -7.48 5.13 19.97
N SER A 166 -7.21 4.15 20.83
CA SER A 166 -6.79 2.81 20.42
C SER A 166 -7.91 2.13 19.61
N PRO A 167 -7.60 1.35 18.56
CA PRO A 167 -8.58 0.60 17.78
C PRO A 167 -9.53 -0.28 18.62
N ALA A 168 -9.12 -0.67 19.82
CA ALA A 168 -9.94 -1.44 20.75
C ALA A 168 -11.12 -0.65 21.37
N GLU A 169 -11.00 0.67 21.51
CA GLU A 169 -12.07 1.53 22.05
C GLU A 169 -13.16 1.85 21.01
N LEU A 170 -12.76 1.92 19.74
CA LEU A 170 -13.69 2.12 18.61
C LEU A 170 -14.67 0.94 18.45
N VAL A 171 -14.23 -0.28 18.81
CA VAL A 171 -15.06 -1.50 18.77
C VAL A 171 -16.07 -1.53 19.91
N ARG A 172 -15.69 -1.12 21.14
CA ARG A 172 -16.62 -1.07 22.29
C ARG A 172 -17.76 -0.08 22.09
N ARG A 173 -17.49 1.08 21.48
CA ARG A 173 -18.55 2.08 21.17
C ARG A 173 -19.57 1.60 20.15
N ARG A 174 -19.21 0.67 19.24
CA ARG A 174 -20.16 0.09 18.28
C ARG A 174 -21.13 -0.88 18.94
N SER A 175 -20.70 -1.61 19.97
CA SER A 175 -21.58 -2.54 20.71
C SER A 175 -22.62 -1.82 21.55
N SER A 176 -22.32 -0.63 22.09
CA SER A 176 -23.27 0.14 22.93
C SER A 176 -24.31 0.95 22.14
N ARG A 177 -24.14 1.16 20.82
CA ARG A 177 -25.12 1.88 19.99
C ARG A 177 -26.22 1.00 19.39
N ASN A 178 -26.01 -0.32 19.36
CA ASN A 178 -27.00 -1.25 18.79
C ASN A 178 -28.09 -1.69 19.78
N SER A 179 -28.03 -1.30 21.06
CA SER A 179 -29.03 -1.68 22.07
C SER A 179 -30.15 -0.65 22.27
N VAL A 180 -30.23 0.43 21.48
CA VAL A 180 -31.23 1.52 21.66
C VAL A 180 -32.23 1.61 20.49
N ARG A 181 -32.37 0.55 19.71
CA ARG A 181 -33.40 0.46 18.64
C ARG A 181 -34.10 -0.89 18.66
N GLN A 182 -34.67 -1.25 19.80
CA GLN A 182 -35.77 -2.20 19.87
C GLN A 182 -36.67 -1.79 21.04
N GLU A 183 -37.54 -0.82 20.81
CA GLU A 183 -38.89 -0.72 21.39
C GLU A 183 -39.82 -0.09 20.35
#